data_AF-A0A3Q0J0K1-F1
#
_entry.id   AF-A0A3Q0J0K1-F1
#
_cell.length_a   1.000
_cell.length_b   1.000
_cell.length_c   1.000
_cell.angle_alpha   90.00
_cell.angle_beta   90.00
_cell.angle_gamma   90.00
#
_symmetry.space_group_name_H-M   'P 1'
#
loop_
_entity.id
_entity.type
_entity.pdbx_description
1 polymer ?
#
loop_
_entity_poly.entity_id
_entity_poly.type
_entity_poly.pdbx_seq_one_letter_code
_entity_poly.pdbx_strand_id
1 'polypeptide(L)'
;MDFDENFLQEVAQEVKETTGNKRGRKPGRKSISDKVDIKAKLAERSRQSARECRARKKLRYQYLEELVSDREKAVFILKEELEKLHIWSHELAEGNIPDGFEYVLEELGSVKLEANEV
;
A
#
# COMPACT_ATOMS: atom_id res chain seq x y z
N MET A 1 14.99 -22.75 -9.51
CA MET A 1 15.04 -21.27 -9.52
C MET A 1 15.58 -20.88 -10.90
N ASP A 2 14.78 -21.09 -11.95
CA ASP A 2 15.30 -21.20 -13.32
C ASP A 2 14.59 -20.25 -14.30
N PHE A 3 13.74 -19.36 -13.78
CA PHE A 3 12.97 -18.41 -14.59
C PHE A 3 13.80 -17.17 -14.97
N ASP A 4 14.76 -16.78 -14.13
CA ASP A 4 15.57 -15.56 -14.33
C ASP A 4 16.75 -15.78 -15.30
N GLU A 5 17.32 -16.98 -15.37
CA GLU A 5 18.43 -17.31 -16.30
C GLU A 5 17.98 -17.29 -17.76
N ASN A 6 16.80 -17.85 -18.05
CA ASN A 6 16.25 -17.88 -19.41
C ASN A 6 15.93 -16.47 -19.94
N PHE A 7 15.45 -15.57 -19.08
CA PHE A 7 15.13 -14.19 -19.47
C PHE A 7 16.39 -13.37 -19.80
N LEU A 8 17.47 -13.57 -19.03
CA LEU A 8 18.77 -12.93 -19.31
C LEU A 8 19.41 -13.48 -20.59
N GLN A 9 19.25 -14.78 -20.87
CA GLN A 9 19.71 -15.43 -22.09
C GLN A 9 19.02 -14.86 -23.34
N GLU A 10 17.70 -14.67 -23.27
CA GLU A 10 16.86 -14.16 -24.36
C GLU A 10 17.20 -12.69 -24.71
N VAL A 11 17.35 -11.84 -23.68
CA VAL A 11 17.78 -10.44 -23.86
C VAL A 11 19.22 -10.34 -24.39
N ALA A 12 20.12 -11.24 -24.00
CA ALA A 12 21.49 -11.26 -24.51
C ALA A 12 21.59 -11.72 -25.98
N GLN A 13 20.67 -12.60 -26.43
CA GLN A 13 20.57 -13.02 -27.82
C GLN A 13 20.06 -11.89 -28.72
N GLU A 14 19.05 -11.14 -28.30
CA GLU A 14 18.51 -10.01 -29.06
C GLU A 14 19.54 -8.88 -29.27
N VAL A 15 20.43 -8.65 -28.29
CA VAL A 15 21.52 -7.66 -28.41
C VAL A 15 22.63 -8.11 -29.36
N LYS A 16 22.90 -9.42 -29.47
CA LYS A 16 23.97 -9.94 -30.35
C LYS A 16 23.62 -9.82 -31.84
N GLU A 17 22.36 -9.99 -32.21
CA GLU A 17 21.92 -9.94 -33.61
C GLU A 17 22.02 -8.54 -34.25
N THR A 18 22.02 -7.48 -33.44
CA THR A 18 22.07 -6.09 -33.96
C THR A 18 23.46 -5.56 -34.32
N THR A 19 24.53 -6.36 -34.16
CA THR A 19 25.92 -5.85 -34.31
C THR A 19 26.70 -6.37 -35.52
N GLY A 20 26.12 -7.24 -36.35
CA GLY A 20 26.77 -7.78 -37.54
C GLY A 20 26.33 -7.11 -38.83
N ASN A 21 27.07 -6.09 -39.30
CA ASN A 21 27.39 -5.88 -40.73
C ASN A 21 28.18 -4.58 -40.94
N LYS A 22 29.51 -4.70 -41.14
CA LYS A 22 30.41 -3.62 -41.57
C LYS A 22 30.76 -3.80 -43.05
N ARG A 23 30.02 -3.19 -44.00
CA ARG A 23 30.51 -2.84 -45.35
C ARG A 23 29.78 -1.60 -45.88
N GLY A 24 30.53 -0.58 -46.32
CA GLY A 24 30.01 0.62 -47.01
C GLY A 24 30.15 1.92 -46.21
N ARG A 25 31.18 2.73 -46.49
CA ARG A 25 31.21 4.16 -46.11
C ARG A 25 30.56 4.98 -47.23
N LYS A 26 29.50 5.74 -46.93
CA LYS A 26 29.04 6.96 -47.65
C LYS A 26 28.12 7.81 -46.73
N PRO A 27 27.88 9.10 -47.03
CA PRO A 27 27.92 10.22 -46.09
C PRO A 27 26.71 10.28 -45.15
N GLY A 28 26.92 10.78 -43.92
CA GLY A 28 25.94 10.74 -42.82
C GLY A 28 26.46 10.05 -41.55
N ARG A 29 27.78 9.90 -41.42
CA ARG A 29 28.47 9.22 -40.31
C ARG A 29 28.20 9.95 -39.00
N LYS A 30 27.11 9.59 -38.30
CA LYS A 30 26.92 9.90 -36.88
C LYS A 30 28.21 9.52 -36.18
N SER A 31 28.82 10.51 -35.55
CA SER A 31 30.11 10.39 -34.91
C SER A 31 30.05 9.25 -33.87
N ILE A 32 31.19 8.62 -33.58
CA ILE A 32 31.24 7.60 -32.51
C ILE A 32 30.73 8.20 -31.20
N SER A 33 30.93 9.50 -30.98
CA SER A 33 30.34 10.29 -29.91
C SER A 33 28.81 10.30 -29.92
N ASP A 34 28.13 10.47 -31.07
CA ASP A 34 26.66 10.44 -31.13
C ASP A 34 26.10 9.07 -30.74
N LYS A 35 26.79 7.98 -31.11
CA LYS A 35 26.38 6.62 -30.71
C LYS A 35 26.59 6.37 -29.21
N VAL A 36 27.68 6.91 -28.64
CA VAL A 36 27.96 6.84 -27.20
C VAL A 36 26.93 7.65 -26.41
N ASP A 37 26.54 8.83 -26.91
CA ASP A 37 25.55 9.70 -26.28
C ASP A 37 24.13 9.09 -26.33
N ILE A 38 23.75 8.44 -27.43
CA ILE A 38 22.48 7.68 -27.51
C ILE A 38 22.47 6.53 -26.48
N LYS A 39 23.58 5.79 -26.35
CA LYS A 39 23.69 4.70 -25.36
C LYS A 39 23.63 5.23 -23.93
N ALA A 40 24.26 6.37 -23.65
CA ALA A 40 24.21 7.04 -22.35
C ALA A 40 22.78 7.49 -22.00
N LYS A 41 22.07 8.13 -22.95
CA LYS A 41 20.66 8.55 -22.78
C LYS A 41 19.73 7.36 -22.54
N LEU A 42 19.95 6.25 -23.26
CA LEU A 42 19.16 5.04 -23.06
C LEU A 42 19.41 4.41 -21.68
N ALA A 43 20.66 4.35 -21.23
CA ALA A 43 20.99 3.86 -19.90
C ALA A 43 20.38 4.73 -18.80
N GLU A 44 20.37 6.06 -18.97
CA GLU A 44 19.76 6.97 -18.00
C GLU A 44 18.24 6.84 -17.96
N ARG A 45 17.58 6.69 -19.11
CA ARG A 45 16.13 6.40 -19.18
C ARG A 45 15.78 5.06 -18.54
N SER A 46 16.59 4.03 -18.77
CA SER A 46 16.41 2.72 -18.13
C SER A 46 16.55 2.82 -16.61
N ARG A 47 17.59 3.51 -16.12
CA ARG A 47 17.78 3.78 -14.68
C ARG A 47 16.60 4.54 -14.08
N GLN A 48 16.13 5.58 -14.75
CA GLN A 48 14.99 6.36 -14.28
C GLN A 48 13.72 5.51 -14.19
N SER A 49 13.43 4.68 -15.21
CA SER A 49 12.28 3.77 -15.16
C SER A 49 12.37 2.76 -14.01
N ALA A 50 13.57 2.24 -13.72
CA ALA A 50 13.79 1.36 -12.57
C ALA A 50 13.59 2.08 -11.23
N ARG A 51 14.02 3.35 -11.12
CA ARG A 51 13.78 4.19 -9.93
C ARG A 51 12.28 4.46 -9.74
N GLU A 52 11.58 4.82 -10.80
CA GLU A 52 10.13 5.01 -10.77
C GLU A 52 9.39 3.74 -10.37
N CYS A 53 9.79 2.58 -10.89
CA CYS A 53 9.23 1.30 -10.49
C CYS A 53 9.35 1.08 -8.98
N ARG A 54 10.53 1.33 -8.40
CA ARG A 54 10.75 1.25 -6.95
C ARG A 54 9.91 2.26 -6.18
N ALA A 55 9.85 3.51 -6.63
CA ALA A 55 9.04 4.55 -6.01
C ALA A 55 7.54 4.20 -6.01
N ARG A 56 7.01 3.72 -7.14
CA ARG A 56 5.62 3.25 -7.25
C ARG A 56 5.34 2.07 -6.32
N LYS A 57 6.26 1.11 -6.23
CA LYS A 57 6.12 -0.04 -5.30
C LYS A 57 6.08 0.44 -3.85
N LYS A 58 6.94 1.39 -3.46
CA LYS A 58 6.94 1.97 -2.12
C LYS A 58 5.62 2.66 -1.81
N LEU A 59 5.13 3.52 -2.71
CA LEU A 59 3.85 4.22 -2.52
C LEU A 59 2.68 3.23 -2.41
N ARG A 60 2.68 2.18 -3.23
CA ARG A 60 1.64 1.14 -3.18
C ARG A 60 1.61 0.44 -1.83
N TYR A 61 2.77 0.07 -1.29
CA TYR A 61 2.82 -0.59 0.01
C TYR A 61 2.48 0.35 1.15
N GLN A 62 2.92 1.61 1.09
CA GLN A 62 2.54 2.62 2.07
C GLN A 62 1.02 2.78 2.16
N TYR A 63 0.34 2.88 1.01
CA TYR A 63 -1.13 2.97 0.98
C TYR A 63 -1.81 1.71 1.54
N LEU A 64 -1.32 0.53 1.18
CA LEU A 64 -1.87 -0.72 1.71
C LEU A 64 -1.66 -0.85 3.22
N GLU A 65 -0.50 -0.42 3.72
CA GLU A 65 -0.18 -0.40 5.15
C GLU A 65 -1.11 0.56 5.91
N GLU A 66 -1.34 1.76 5.39
CA GLU A 66 -2.29 2.72 5.95
C GLU A 66 -3.72 2.15 6.03
N LEU A 67 -4.20 1.56 4.92
CA LEU A 67 -5.53 0.92 4.89
C LEU A 67 -5.67 -0.22 5.92
N VAL A 68 -4.63 -1.05 6.05
CA VAL A 68 -4.64 -2.16 7.01
C VAL A 68 -4.62 -1.61 8.44
N SER A 69 -3.74 -0.64 8.72
CA SER A 69 -3.62 -0.03 10.04
C SER A 69 -4.94 0.61 10.50
N ASP A 70 -5.62 1.34 9.62
CA ASP A 70 -6.88 2.00 9.97
C ASP A 70 -8.00 0.99 10.20
N ARG A 71 -8.03 -0.10 9.43
CA ARG A 71 -8.98 -1.19 9.65
C ARG A 71 -8.68 -1.94 10.95
N GLU A 72 -7.42 -2.17 11.29
CA GLU A 72 -7.04 -2.79 12.56
C GLU A 72 -7.44 -1.92 13.76
N LYS A 73 -7.25 -0.59 13.68
CA LYS A 73 -7.72 0.35 14.70
C LYS A 73 -9.23 0.30 14.88
N ALA A 74 -9.99 0.32 13.77
CA ALA A 74 -11.44 0.23 13.83
C ALA A 74 -11.92 -1.09 14.46
N VAL A 75 -11.28 -2.21 14.10
CA VAL A 75 -11.58 -3.52 14.72
C VAL A 75 -11.26 -3.51 16.20
N PHE A 76 -10.17 -2.87 16.62
CA PHE A 76 -9.78 -2.77 18.02
C PHE A 76 -10.82 -2.01 18.83
N ILE A 77 -11.23 -0.81 18.38
CA ILE A 77 -12.27 0.01 19.03
C ILE A 77 -13.57 -0.77 19.16
N LEU A 78 -14.04 -1.40 18.07
CA LEU A 78 -15.28 -2.17 18.08
C LEU A 78 -15.21 -3.37 19.03
N LYS A 79 -14.04 -3.99 19.19
CA LYS A 79 -13.86 -5.08 20.15
C LYS A 79 -13.92 -4.59 21.59
N GLU A 80 -13.32 -3.45 21.90
CA GLU A 80 -13.40 -2.85 23.24
C GLU A 80 -14.85 -2.48 23.59
N GLU A 81 -15.59 -1.90 22.65
CA GLU A 81 -17.01 -1.59 22.82
C GLU A 81 -17.84 -2.86 23.04
N LEU A 82 -17.61 -3.92 22.27
CA LEU A 82 -18.33 -5.19 22.41
C LEU A 82 -18.02 -5.86 23.75
N GLU A 83 -16.76 -5.88 24.16
CA GLU A 83 -16.35 -6.44 25.46
C GLU A 83 -17.01 -5.67 26.61
N LYS A 84 -17.03 -4.33 26.54
CA LYS A 84 -17.74 -3.49 27.51
C LYS A 84 -19.22 -3.87 27.60
N LEU A 85 -19.90 -3.99 26.45
CA LEU A 85 -21.32 -4.39 26.43
C LEU A 85 -21.53 -5.81 26.95
N HIS A 86 -20.59 -6.72 26.73
CA HIS A 86 -20.66 -8.08 27.26
C HIS A 86 -20.59 -8.10 28.78
N ILE A 87 -19.63 -7.37 29.37
CA ILE A 87 -19.50 -7.22 30.83
C ILE A 87 -20.76 -6.58 31.40
N TRP A 88 -21.24 -5.48 30.81
CA TRP A 88 -22.44 -4.80 31.25
C TRP A 88 -23.68 -5.71 31.18
N SER A 89 -23.80 -6.53 30.13
CA SER A 89 -24.88 -7.51 30.02
C SER A 89 -24.84 -8.54 31.14
N HIS A 90 -23.66 -8.95 31.61
CA HIS A 90 -23.50 -9.89 32.71
C HIS A 90 -23.88 -9.24 34.05
N GLU A 91 -23.36 -8.06 34.34
CA GLU A 91 -23.66 -7.31 35.56
C GLU A 91 -25.16 -6.98 35.67
N LEU A 92 -25.78 -6.54 34.57
CA LEU A 92 -27.22 -6.29 34.52
C LEU A 92 -28.05 -7.55 34.75
N ALA A 93 -27.59 -8.71 34.26
CA ALA A 93 -28.26 -9.99 34.51
C ALA A 93 -28.18 -10.40 35.99
N GLU A 94 -27.12 -9.98 36.69
CA GLU A 94 -26.97 -10.15 38.14
C GLU A 94 -27.73 -9.10 38.97
N GLY A 95 -28.34 -8.11 38.31
CA GLY A 95 -29.06 -7.01 38.95
C GLY A 95 -28.15 -5.86 39.42
N ASN A 96 -26.88 -5.87 39.03
CA ASN A 96 -25.94 -4.79 39.28
C ASN A 96 -26.02 -3.74 38.16
N ILE A 97 -25.90 -2.46 38.51
CA ILE A 97 -25.84 -1.37 37.52
C ILE A 97 -24.38 -1.14 37.15
N PRO A 98 -23.98 -1.32 35.88
CA PRO A 98 -22.60 -1.13 35.45
C PRO A 98 -22.10 0.30 35.58
N ASP A 99 -20.81 0.48 35.87
CA ASP A 99 -20.19 1.79 35.98
C ASP A 99 -20.23 2.55 34.65
N GLY A 100 -20.73 3.79 34.69
CA GLY A 100 -20.88 4.65 33.51
C GLY A 100 -22.11 4.34 32.65
N PHE A 101 -23.00 3.45 33.11
CA PHE A 101 -24.29 3.19 32.45
C PHE A 101 -25.20 4.43 32.42
N GLU A 102 -25.15 5.27 33.46
CA GLU A 102 -25.89 6.53 33.56
C GLU A 102 -25.59 7.49 32.40
N TYR A 103 -24.32 7.61 32.02
CA TYR A 103 -23.90 8.46 30.90
C TYR A 103 -24.48 7.97 29.57
N VAL A 104 -24.50 6.65 29.36
CA VAL A 104 -25.07 6.05 28.15
C VAL A 104 -26.59 6.23 28.11
N LEU A 105 -27.28 6.14 29.26
CA LEU A 105 -28.71 6.44 29.35
C LEU A 105 -29.04 7.90 29.06
N GLU A 106 -28.18 8.83 29.50
CA GLU A 106 -28.30 10.26 29.21
C GLU A 106 -28.07 10.53 27.71
N GLU A 107 -27.04 9.92 27.12
CA GLU A 107 -26.73 10.03 25.69
C GLU A 107 -27.82 9.42 24.79
N LEU A 108 -28.44 8.32 25.22
CA LEU A 108 -29.59 7.68 24.56
C LEU A 108 -30.93 8.39 24.82
N GLY A 109 -30.93 9.50 25.57
CA GLY A 109 -32.12 10.33 25.81
C GLY A 109 -33.18 9.69 26.72
N SER A 110 -32.81 8.71 27.55
CA SER A 110 -33.74 7.93 28.38
C SER A 110 -33.91 8.45 29.82
N VAL A 111 -33.28 9.57 30.18
CA VAL A 111 -33.43 10.16 31.52
C VAL A 111 -34.42 11.33 31.48
N LYS A 112 -35.71 10.99 31.53
CA LYS A 112 -36.79 11.79 32.15
C LYS A 112 -38.08 10.96 32.17
N LEU A 113 -38.20 10.07 33.16
CA LEU A 113 -39.50 9.66 33.66
C LEU A 113 -39.53 9.89 35.17
N GLU A 114 -40.43 10.79 35.54
CA GLU A 114 -40.98 11.03 36.87
C GLU A 114 -40.06 11.69 37.92
N ALA A 115 -39.97 13.03 37.84
CA ALA A 115 -39.82 13.85 39.04
C ALA A 115 -41.21 14.44 39.40
N ASN A 116 -41.82 13.86 40.45
CA ASN A 116 -42.92 14.36 41.29
C ASN A 116 -44.30 14.63 40.66
N GLU A 117 -45.19 13.63 40.76
CA GLU A 117 -46.49 13.87 41.39
C GLU A 117 -46.33 13.69 42.91
N VAL A 118 -46.59 14.77 43.66
CA VAL A 118 -47.32 14.90 44.94
C VAL A 118 -47.05 16.30 45.50
#